data_AF-A0A8T0H6E2-F1
#
_entry.id   AF-A0A8T0H6E2-F1
#
_cell.length_a   1.000
_cell.length_b   1.000
_cell.length_c   1.000
_cell.angle_alpha   90.00
_cell.angle_beta   90.00
_cell.angle_gamma   90.00
#
_symmetry.space_group_name_H-M   'P 1'
#
loop_
_entity.id
_entity.type
_entity.pdbx_description
1 polymer ?
#
loop_
_entity_poly.entity_id
_entity_poly.type
_entity_poly.pdbx_seq_one_letter_code
_entity_poly.pdbx_strand_id
1 'polypeptide(L)'
;IRSCAELVAALLDGQAFQQRYEVAKEIQNRTERDAEAREEFGQGGAIPALVGLLRAAVDTEDEIVQEMVTYSLLNVAIDDDRNKTAVVDAGGVPLLVQLLQRHVQFNEENKSRESQLKGITLTGLDGSGEGEPTGCEGVKEPGKATENVDVMRNSPLDQVPKEATEDIPGLQQLLKQAKENTRRLEQSLMAAKEIEKVLIICSKAKLNEPLESLLAAEAAALDAENARVRIQAIVAALLTLSSLGDTMAYIGYPSPGAIPSLVKLLRSGSKQARRDALTTLLNLANTFGKYVPSEEEASIDEVLYVNRMRMVRAGAIPILLYRLHRRLGKKSPSKETVASSEKAMALLYALATTDEGLCLIAKSSNGIADLVRIFCIGSAKEKEYAVSNLSLLSTESLRYSLRNNMMNDGPLMHALVSLSVAETSTPEAKRLALTLLTHFCEQCEELTTQLSGPQASSSLSKRNSHEG
;
A
#
# COMPACT_ATOMS: atom_id res chain seq x y z
N ILE A 1 12.95 -1.04 -39.56
CA ILE A 1 12.93 -0.73 -38.11
C ILE A 1 13.65 0.60 -37.97
N ARG A 2 13.06 1.58 -37.28
CA ARG A 2 13.71 2.88 -37.09
C ARG A 2 14.92 2.73 -36.17
N SER A 3 16.02 3.41 -36.47
CA SER A 3 17.19 3.44 -35.59
C SER A 3 16.88 4.17 -34.28
N CYS A 4 17.69 3.98 -33.24
CA CYS A 4 17.55 4.76 -32.01
C CYS A 4 17.59 6.28 -32.28
N ALA A 5 18.54 6.73 -33.09
CA ALA A 5 18.68 8.14 -33.47
C ALA A 5 17.42 8.69 -34.18
N GLU A 6 16.81 7.90 -35.08
CA GLU A 6 15.56 8.29 -35.77
C GLU A 6 14.38 8.41 -34.81
N LEU A 7 14.27 7.51 -33.83
CA LEU A 7 13.22 7.56 -32.81
C LEU A 7 13.40 8.75 -31.88
N VAL A 8 14.63 9.03 -31.44
CA VAL A 8 14.93 10.20 -30.61
C VAL A 8 14.66 11.50 -31.37
N ALA A 9 15.09 11.60 -32.63
CA ALA A 9 14.78 12.76 -33.47
C ALA A 9 13.27 12.96 -33.63
N ALA A 10 12.50 11.88 -33.80
CA ALA A 10 11.04 11.95 -33.92
C ALA A 10 10.34 12.35 -32.61
N LEU A 11 10.91 12.06 -31.43
CA LEU A 11 10.40 12.60 -30.15
C LEU A 11 10.60 14.10 -30.04
N LEU A 12 11.76 14.59 -30.51
CA LEU A 12 12.17 15.99 -30.40
C LEU A 12 11.53 16.89 -31.47
N ASP A 13 11.20 16.31 -32.63
CA ASP A 13 10.56 17.05 -33.71
C ASP A 13 9.20 17.61 -33.26
N GLY A 14 8.85 18.81 -33.73
CA GLY A 14 7.66 19.62 -33.37
C GLY A 14 6.30 19.00 -33.71
N GLN A 15 6.26 17.70 -33.95
CA GLN A 15 5.08 16.93 -34.37
C GLN A 15 4.03 16.83 -33.27
N ALA A 16 2.80 16.47 -33.67
CA ALA A 16 1.66 16.31 -32.79
C ALA A 16 1.92 15.25 -31.69
N PHE A 17 1.33 15.44 -30.50
CA PHE A 17 1.45 14.53 -29.35
C PHE A 17 1.19 13.06 -29.70
N GLN A 18 0.19 12.78 -30.55
CA GLN A 18 -0.12 11.41 -31.00
C GLN A 18 1.08 10.72 -31.67
N GLN A 19 1.86 11.45 -32.44
CA GLN A 19 2.99 10.87 -33.17
C GLN A 19 4.16 10.61 -32.21
N ARG A 20 4.39 11.52 -31.26
CA ARG A 20 5.37 11.33 -30.18
C ARG A 20 4.97 10.20 -29.23
N TYR A 21 3.67 10.00 -29.01
CA TYR A 21 3.13 8.85 -28.26
C TYR A 21 3.49 7.51 -28.91
N GLU A 22 3.26 7.36 -30.23
CA GLU A 22 3.62 6.12 -30.93
C GLU A 22 5.14 5.87 -30.92
N VAL A 23 5.94 6.93 -30.98
CA VAL A 23 7.40 6.82 -30.85
C VAL A 23 7.79 6.38 -29.44
N ALA A 24 7.22 6.96 -28.38
CA ALA A 24 7.49 6.58 -26.99
C ALA A 24 7.09 5.12 -26.72
N LYS A 25 5.98 4.67 -27.31
CA LYS A 25 5.51 3.27 -27.26
C LYS A 25 6.47 2.32 -27.98
N GLU A 26 7.02 2.71 -29.13
CA GLU A 26 8.02 1.91 -29.83
C GLU A 26 9.31 1.77 -28.99
N ILE A 27 9.76 2.85 -28.35
CA ILE A 27 10.89 2.82 -27.41
C ILE A 27 10.59 1.90 -26.22
N GLN A 28 9.40 2.00 -25.63
CA GLN A 28 8.97 1.14 -24.52
C GLN A 28 9.05 -0.35 -24.90
N ASN A 29 8.51 -0.72 -26.07
CA ASN A 29 8.49 -2.11 -26.54
C ASN A 29 9.91 -2.64 -26.78
N ARG A 30 10.80 -1.80 -27.35
CA ARG A 30 12.20 -2.18 -27.59
C ARG A 30 12.99 -2.35 -26.30
N THR A 31 12.64 -1.64 -25.23
CA THR A 31 13.41 -1.65 -23.97
C THR A 31 12.87 -2.60 -22.91
N GLU A 32 11.65 -3.13 -23.08
CA GLU A 32 10.97 -3.98 -22.08
C GLU A 32 11.82 -5.19 -21.65
N ARG A 33 12.52 -5.83 -22.58
CA ARG A 33 13.26 -7.10 -22.32
C ARG A 33 14.65 -7.14 -22.93
N ASP A 34 15.19 -5.99 -23.30
CA ASP A 34 16.46 -5.87 -24.01
C ASP A 34 17.37 -4.87 -23.28
N ALA A 35 18.41 -5.40 -22.64
CA ALA A 35 19.37 -4.59 -21.89
C ALA A 35 20.29 -3.78 -22.81
N GLU A 36 20.64 -4.29 -24.00
CA GLU A 36 21.45 -3.57 -24.97
C GLU A 36 20.67 -2.40 -25.56
N ALA A 37 19.38 -2.60 -25.83
CA ALA A 37 18.51 -1.51 -26.25
C ALA A 37 18.38 -0.43 -25.16
N ARG A 38 18.29 -0.81 -23.88
CA ARG A 38 18.27 0.17 -22.77
C ARG A 38 19.53 1.02 -22.76
N GLU A 39 20.70 0.41 -22.91
CA GLU A 39 21.97 1.14 -23.00
C GLU A 39 22.03 2.03 -24.26
N GLU A 40 21.61 1.52 -25.42
CA GLU A 40 21.54 2.26 -26.69
C GLU A 40 20.66 3.51 -26.57
N PHE A 41 19.42 3.35 -26.09
CA PHE A 41 18.47 4.46 -25.94
C PHE A 41 18.90 5.47 -24.87
N GLY A 42 19.51 4.97 -23.78
CA GLY A 42 20.09 5.81 -22.74
C GLY A 42 21.17 6.74 -23.29
N GLN A 43 22.17 6.17 -23.97
CA GLN A 43 23.27 6.93 -24.60
C GLN A 43 22.80 7.79 -25.77
N GLY A 44 21.76 7.35 -26.48
CA GLY A 44 21.19 8.04 -27.64
C GLY A 44 20.36 9.27 -27.32
N GLY A 45 20.20 9.66 -26.04
CA GLY A 45 19.45 10.85 -25.64
C GLY A 45 17.94 10.64 -25.57
N ALA A 46 17.44 9.39 -25.53
CA ALA A 46 16.01 9.13 -25.39
C ALA A 46 15.46 9.60 -24.04
N ILE A 47 16.25 9.50 -22.96
CA ILE A 47 15.83 9.89 -21.61
C ILE A 47 15.46 11.39 -21.52
N PRO A 48 16.33 12.35 -21.88
CA PRO A 48 15.96 13.76 -21.85
C PRO A 48 14.81 14.09 -22.81
N ALA A 49 14.71 13.42 -23.97
CA ALA A 49 13.60 13.60 -24.89
C ALA A 49 12.25 13.12 -24.28
N LEU A 50 12.24 11.96 -23.64
CA LEU A 50 11.08 11.43 -22.92
C LEU A 50 10.70 12.32 -21.73
N VAL A 51 11.66 12.81 -20.95
CA VAL A 51 11.38 13.75 -19.85
C VAL A 51 10.80 15.07 -20.38
N GLY A 52 11.29 15.58 -21.51
CA GLY A 52 10.71 16.74 -22.19
C GLY A 52 9.25 16.49 -22.62
N LEU A 53 8.96 15.32 -23.17
CA LEU A 53 7.60 14.92 -23.52
C LEU A 53 6.70 14.76 -22.30
N LEU A 54 7.21 14.20 -21.19
CA LEU A 54 6.47 14.09 -19.93
C LEU A 54 6.11 15.47 -19.39
N ARG A 55 7.05 16.43 -19.42
CA ARG A 55 6.80 17.82 -19.00
C ARG A 55 5.69 18.44 -19.84
N ALA A 56 5.79 18.34 -21.17
CA ALA A 56 4.76 18.85 -22.06
C ALA A 56 3.38 18.21 -21.79
N ALA A 57 3.34 16.89 -21.52
CA ALA A 57 2.10 16.18 -21.20
C ALA A 57 1.55 16.54 -19.80
N VAL A 58 2.41 16.91 -18.85
CA VAL A 58 1.99 17.46 -17.55
C VAL A 58 1.35 18.83 -17.74
N ASP A 59 1.96 19.70 -18.55
CA ASP A 59 1.47 21.05 -18.83
C ASP A 59 0.12 21.05 -19.58
N THR A 60 -0.07 20.09 -20.50
CA THR A 60 -1.34 19.93 -21.25
C THR A 60 -2.34 19.00 -20.57
N GLU A 61 -2.01 18.46 -19.40
CA GLU A 61 -2.83 17.49 -18.64
C GLU A 61 -3.21 16.23 -19.45
N ASP A 62 -2.35 15.80 -20.38
CA ASP A 62 -2.58 14.60 -21.20
C ASP A 62 -2.22 13.34 -20.40
N GLU A 63 -3.22 12.76 -19.74
CA GLU A 63 -3.05 11.60 -18.88
C GLU A 63 -2.55 10.34 -19.64
N ILE A 64 -2.91 10.20 -20.91
CA ILE A 64 -2.55 9.03 -21.74
C ILE A 64 -1.06 9.11 -22.07
N VAL A 65 -0.58 10.28 -22.48
CA VAL A 65 0.84 10.50 -22.76
C VAL A 65 1.66 10.45 -21.47
N GLN A 66 1.16 11.00 -20.35
CA GLN A 66 1.83 10.88 -19.05
C GLN A 66 2.06 9.42 -18.65
N GLU A 67 1.05 8.56 -18.78
CA GLU A 67 1.16 7.14 -18.47
C GLU A 67 2.17 6.44 -19.38
N MET A 68 2.03 6.60 -20.70
CA MET A 68 2.90 5.97 -21.69
C MET A 68 4.37 6.35 -21.48
N VAL A 69 4.66 7.65 -21.36
CA VAL A 69 6.03 8.14 -21.20
C VAL A 69 6.62 7.70 -19.86
N THR A 70 5.81 7.62 -18.80
CA THR A 70 6.25 7.10 -17.50
C THR A 70 6.69 5.63 -17.63
N TYR A 71 5.94 4.80 -18.36
CA TYR A 71 6.34 3.42 -18.62
C TYR A 71 7.58 3.33 -19.51
N SER A 72 7.71 4.17 -20.53
CA SER A 72 8.92 4.22 -21.37
C SER A 72 10.15 4.57 -20.52
N LEU A 73 10.05 5.57 -19.64
CA LEU A 73 11.13 5.96 -18.72
C LEU A 73 11.49 4.83 -17.74
N LEU A 74 10.48 4.15 -17.17
CA LEU A 74 10.68 2.98 -16.32
C LEU A 74 11.45 1.88 -17.07
N ASN A 75 11.03 1.55 -18.29
CA ASN A 75 11.67 0.50 -19.07
C ASN A 75 13.09 0.88 -19.48
N VAL A 76 13.38 2.13 -19.84
CA VAL A 76 14.75 2.56 -20.17
C VAL A 76 15.66 2.48 -18.94
N ALA A 77 15.16 2.77 -17.74
CA ALA A 77 15.96 2.83 -16.51
C ALA A 77 16.07 1.52 -15.73
N ILE A 78 15.26 0.49 -16.04
CA ILE A 78 15.27 -0.76 -15.28
C ILE A 78 16.61 -1.49 -15.45
N ASP A 79 17.20 -1.88 -14.32
CA ASP A 79 18.50 -2.56 -14.23
C ASP A 79 19.68 -1.82 -14.90
N ASP A 80 19.57 -0.51 -15.15
CA ASP A 80 20.64 0.32 -15.71
C ASP A 80 20.88 1.57 -14.85
N ASP A 81 21.98 1.58 -14.10
CA ASP A 81 22.30 2.66 -13.17
C ASP A 81 22.65 3.98 -13.88
N ARG A 82 23.26 3.93 -15.08
CA ARG A 82 23.57 5.16 -15.86
C ARG A 82 22.28 5.82 -16.32
N ASN A 83 21.32 5.02 -16.76
CA ASN A 83 20.01 5.51 -17.17
C ASN A 83 19.20 6.05 -15.99
N LYS A 84 19.26 5.43 -14.80
CA LYS A 84 18.64 5.99 -13.59
C LYS A 84 19.20 7.39 -13.26
N THR A 85 20.52 7.56 -13.31
CA THR A 85 21.17 8.88 -13.13
C THR A 85 20.72 9.87 -14.20
N ALA A 86 20.69 9.46 -15.47
CA ALA A 86 20.23 10.33 -16.56
C ALA A 86 18.75 10.78 -16.40
N VAL A 87 17.88 9.94 -15.83
CA VAL A 87 16.49 10.32 -15.51
C VAL A 87 16.46 11.41 -14.42
N VAL A 88 17.34 11.31 -13.42
CA VAL A 88 17.50 12.34 -12.38
C VAL A 88 18.01 13.64 -12.99
N ASP A 89 19.10 13.58 -13.75
CA ASP A 89 19.77 14.74 -14.36
C ASP A 89 18.86 15.50 -15.33
N ALA A 90 18.02 14.77 -16.07
CA ALA A 90 17.02 15.36 -16.97
C ALA A 90 15.85 16.05 -16.23
N GLY A 91 15.75 15.88 -14.90
CA GLY A 91 14.67 16.42 -14.08
C GLY A 91 13.39 15.59 -14.13
N GLY A 92 13.50 14.27 -14.33
CA GLY A 92 12.36 13.35 -14.36
C GLY A 92 11.71 13.14 -12.99
N VAL A 93 12.52 13.10 -11.91
CA VAL A 93 12.01 12.84 -10.55
C VAL A 93 10.97 13.87 -10.09
N PRO A 94 11.21 15.20 -10.21
CA PRO A 94 10.19 16.20 -9.86
C PRO A 94 8.84 15.99 -10.57
N LEU A 95 8.84 15.63 -11.84
CA LEU A 95 7.60 15.37 -12.61
C LEU A 95 6.86 14.14 -12.08
N LEU A 96 7.59 13.04 -11.80
CA LEU A 96 7.00 11.83 -11.22
C LEU A 96 6.39 12.10 -9.83
N VAL A 97 7.07 12.90 -9.00
CA VAL A 97 6.57 13.31 -7.69
C VAL A 97 5.33 14.18 -7.81
N GLN A 98 5.31 15.13 -8.73
CA GLN A 98 4.16 15.99 -9.01
C GLN A 98 2.94 15.16 -9.43
N LEU A 99 3.10 14.21 -10.37
CA LEU A 99 2.03 13.32 -10.83
C LEU A 99 1.48 12.45 -9.69
N LEU A 100 2.37 11.90 -8.86
CA LEU A 100 2.00 11.12 -7.68
C LEU A 100 1.17 11.97 -6.69
N GLN A 101 1.58 13.21 -6.43
CA GLN A 101 0.87 14.13 -5.52
C GLN A 101 -0.50 14.50 -6.05
N ARG A 102 -0.60 14.87 -7.34
CA ARG A 102 -1.87 15.20 -7.99
C ARG A 102 -2.87 14.06 -7.86
N HIS A 103 -2.43 12.82 -8.09
CA HIS A 103 -3.28 11.64 -7.95
C HIS A 103 -3.74 11.40 -6.50
N VAL A 104 -2.83 11.55 -5.52
CA VAL A 104 -3.18 11.35 -4.11
C VAL A 104 -4.15 12.43 -3.62
N GLN A 105 -3.94 13.69 -4.01
CA GLN A 105 -4.82 14.81 -3.66
C GLN A 105 -6.22 14.62 -4.25
N PHE A 106 -6.33 14.31 -5.55
CA PHE A 106 -7.61 14.06 -6.21
C PHE A 106 -8.41 12.94 -5.52
N ASN A 107 -7.74 11.85 -5.12
CA ASN A 107 -8.38 10.76 -4.39
C ASN A 107 -8.87 11.15 -2.99
N GLU A 108 -8.19 12.06 -2.30
CA GLU A 108 -8.60 12.54 -0.98
C GLU A 108 -9.82 13.47 -1.08
N GLU A 109 -9.81 14.38 -2.06
CA GLU A 109 -10.93 15.28 -2.34
C GLU A 109 -12.19 14.50 -2.71
N ASN A 110 -12.07 13.47 -3.56
CA ASN A 110 -13.19 12.62 -3.94
C ASN A 110 -13.75 11.83 -2.75
N LYS A 111 -12.89 11.25 -1.89
CA LYS A 111 -13.35 10.56 -0.67
C LYS A 111 -14.03 11.50 0.32
N SER A 112 -13.55 12.73 0.43
CA SER A 112 -14.17 13.76 1.26
C SER A 112 -15.57 14.11 0.72
N ARG A 113 -15.71 14.33 -0.59
CA ARG A 113 -17.00 14.58 -1.27
C ARG A 113 -17.98 13.42 -1.07
N GLU A 114 -17.53 12.18 -1.26
CA GLU A 114 -18.36 10.99 -1.02
C GLU A 114 -18.85 10.88 0.43
N SER A 115 -17.98 11.19 1.39
CA SER A 115 -18.31 11.14 2.82
C SER A 115 -19.33 12.23 3.19
N GLN A 116 -19.19 13.42 2.59
CA GLN A 116 -20.15 14.52 2.75
C GLN A 116 -21.52 14.17 2.15
N LEU A 117 -21.57 13.58 0.94
CA LEU A 117 -22.82 13.12 0.34
C LEU A 117 -23.51 12.07 1.21
N LYS A 118 -22.77 11.08 1.73
CA LYS A 118 -23.32 10.05 2.62
C LYS A 118 -23.90 10.64 3.91
N GLY A 119 -23.24 11.66 4.47
CA GLY A 119 -23.74 12.41 5.62
C GLY A 119 -25.07 13.11 5.34
N ILE A 120 -25.18 13.79 4.19
CA ILE A 120 -26.40 14.50 3.76
C ILE A 120 -27.56 13.51 3.55
N THR A 121 -27.30 12.35 2.92
CA THR A 121 -28.32 11.33 2.70
C THR A 121 -28.84 10.68 3.99
N LEU A 122 -28.02 10.61 5.05
CA LEU A 122 -28.46 10.11 6.36
C LEU A 122 -29.25 11.17 7.13
N THR A 123 -28.92 12.46 6.98
CA THR A 123 -29.70 13.56 7.57
C THR A 123 -31.02 13.84 6.84
N GLY A 124 -31.20 13.34 5.62
CA GLY A 124 -32.44 13.47 4.84
C GLY A 124 -33.50 12.40 5.11
N LEU A 125 -33.20 11.39 5.93
CA LEU A 125 -34.13 10.33 6.34
C LEU A 125 -34.63 10.45 7.79
N ASP A 126 -34.15 11.44 8.55
CA ASP A 126 -34.69 11.80 9.88
C ASP A 126 -35.71 12.96 9.80
N GLY A 127 -36.53 12.93 8.76
CA GLY A 127 -37.67 13.83 8.58
C GLY A 127 -38.99 13.21 9.02
N SER A 128 -39.09 12.70 10.26
CA SER A 128 -40.39 12.40 10.89
C SER A 128 -40.80 13.56 11.80
N GLY A 129 -41.23 14.64 11.15
CA GLY A 129 -42.25 15.51 11.72
C GLY A 129 -43.56 14.73 11.79
N GLU A 130 -44.21 14.81 12.95
CA GLU A 130 -45.49 14.21 13.28
C GLU A 130 -46.60 14.58 12.27
N GLY A 131 -47.40 13.60 11.84
CA GLY A 131 -48.61 13.86 11.06
C GLY A 131 -49.12 12.68 10.23
N GLU A 132 -49.86 11.77 10.85
CA GLU A 132 -50.94 11.00 10.20
C GLU A 132 -52.29 11.68 10.54
N PRO A 133 -53.44 11.42 9.86
CA PRO A 133 -53.68 10.47 8.75
C PRO A 133 -54.58 11.01 7.62
N THR A 134 -54.88 10.11 6.67
CA THR A 134 -56.15 9.93 5.91
C THR A 134 -56.06 10.08 4.39
N GLY A 135 -56.38 9.00 3.67
CA GLY A 135 -56.84 9.07 2.28
C GLY A 135 -56.41 7.93 1.36
N CYS A 136 -57.13 6.82 1.43
CA CYS A 136 -57.51 5.95 0.30
C CYS A 136 -56.43 5.06 -0.36
N GLU A 137 -56.39 3.82 0.13
CA GLU A 137 -56.55 2.56 -0.63
C GLU A 137 -56.10 2.49 -2.11
N GLY A 138 -55.12 1.62 -2.34
CA GLY A 138 -55.30 0.58 -3.36
C GLY A 138 -54.21 0.45 -4.42
N VAL A 139 -53.07 -0.18 -4.09
CA VAL A 139 -52.43 -1.17 -4.98
C VAL A 139 -51.76 -2.23 -4.10
N LYS A 140 -52.18 -3.48 -4.30
CA LYS A 140 -51.69 -4.69 -3.63
C LYS A 140 -50.20 -4.92 -3.91
N GLU A 141 -49.50 -5.47 -2.93
CA GLU A 141 -48.26 -6.22 -3.17
C GLU A 141 -48.45 -7.25 -4.30
N PRO A 142 -47.36 -7.49 -5.04
CA PRO A 142 -46.82 -8.84 -5.10
C PRO A 142 -45.32 -8.78 -4.76
N GLY A 143 -44.77 -9.65 -3.92
CA GLY A 143 -44.81 -11.10 -4.11
C GLY A 143 -43.46 -11.55 -4.70
N LYS A 144 -42.64 -12.17 -3.86
CA LYS A 144 -41.44 -12.99 -4.16
C LYS A 144 -40.92 -12.97 -5.62
N ALA A 145 -39.81 -12.27 -5.84
CA ALA A 145 -38.87 -12.57 -6.92
C ALA A 145 -37.71 -13.41 -6.36
N THR A 146 -38.00 -14.65 -5.97
CA THR A 146 -37.00 -15.71 -5.81
C THR A 146 -37.21 -16.69 -6.95
N GLU A 147 -36.74 -16.35 -8.15
CA GLU A 147 -36.51 -17.33 -9.21
C GLU A 147 -35.57 -16.73 -10.26
N ASN A 148 -34.59 -17.52 -10.70
CA ASN A 148 -33.49 -17.24 -11.63
C ASN A 148 -32.13 -16.89 -11.02
N VAL A 149 -31.56 -17.85 -10.28
CA VAL A 149 -30.10 -17.95 -10.04
C VAL A 149 -29.49 -19.23 -10.66
N ASP A 150 -30.28 -20.12 -11.28
CA ASP A 150 -29.80 -21.46 -11.67
C ASP A 150 -29.55 -21.73 -13.16
N VAL A 151 -29.25 -20.70 -13.96
CA VAL A 151 -28.71 -20.92 -15.32
C VAL A 151 -27.50 -20.03 -15.56
N MET A 152 -26.35 -20.39 -14.96
CA MET A 152 -24.98 -20.11 -15.48
C MET A 152 -23.89 -20.64 -14.54
N ARG A 153 -24.07 -21.83 -13.93
CA ARG A 153 -23.08 -22.41 -13.00
C ARG A 153 -21.99 -23.27 -13.63
N ASN A 154 -21.95 -23.40 -14.96
CA ASN A 154 -20.94 -24.22 -15.63
C ASN A 154 -20.06 -23.34 -16.53
N SER A 155 -18.87 -23.01 -16.05
CA SER A 155 -17.85 -22.36 -16.87
C SER A 155 -17.35 -23.39 -17.91
N PRO A 156 -17.01 -23.01 -19.16
CA PRO A 156 -16.50 -23.95 -20.17
C PRO A 156 -15.27 -24.76 -19.71
N LEU A 157 -14.54 -24.24 -18.71
CA LEU A 157 -13.38 -24.87 -18.07
C LEU A 157 -13.73 -25.90 -16.99
N ASP A 158 -15.01 -26.08 -16.66
CA ASP A 158 -15.48 -27.12 -15.73
C ASP A 158 -15.78 -28.45 -16.44
N GLN A 159 -15.73 -28.46 -17.78
CA GLN A 159 -15.87 -29.66 -18.61
C GLN A 159 -14.54 -30.33 -18.96
N VAL A 160 -13.40 -29.79 -18.49
CA VAL A 160 -12.09 -30.41 -18.72
C VAL A 160 -11.98 -31.66 -17.82
N PRO A 161 -11.79 -32.86 -18.38
CA PRO A 161 -11.70 -34.10 -17.60
C PRO A 161 -10.56 -34.03 -16.57
N LYS A 162 -10.84 -34.33 -15.30
CA LYS A 162 -9.84 -34.30 -14.20
C LYS A 162 -8.65 -35.22 -14.46
N GLU A 163 -8.87 -36.32 -15.16
CA GLU A 163 -7.88 -37.35 -15.49
C GLU A 163 -6.77 -36.86 -16.45
N ALA A 164 -6.96 -35.76 -17.17
CA ALA A 164 -5.93 -35.18 -18.04
C ALA A 164 -4.99 -34.19 -17.32
N THR A 165 -5.21 -33.92 -16.03
CA THR A 165 -4.51 -32.84 -15.28
C THR A 165 -3.68 -33.31 -14.08
N GLU A 166 -3.55 -34.62 -13.87
CA GLU A 166 -2.83 -35.15 -12.69
C GLU A 166 -1.29 -35.12 -12.82
N ASP A 167 -0.72 -35.06 -14.03
CA ASP A 167 0.73 -35.27 -14.19
C ASP A 167 1.62 -34.02 -14.32
N ILE A 168 1.09 -32.79 -14.29
CA ILE A 168 1.94 -31.59 -14.42
C ILE A 168 1.47 -30.45 -13.48
N PRO A 169 2.17 -30.20 -12.35
CA PRO A 169 1.85 -29.14 -11.39
C PRO A 169 1.70 -27.73 -11.99
N GLY A 170 2.37 -27.46 -13.12
CA GLY A 170 2.28 -26.20 -13.85
C GLY A 170 0.91 -25.96 -14.52
N LEU A 171 0.26 -27.02 -15.01
CA LEU A 171 -1.04 -26.92 -15.68
C LEU A 171 -2.17 -26.66 -14.69
N GLN A 172 -2.12 -27.23 -13.49
CA GLN A 172 -3.11 -26.98 -12.44
C GLN A 172 -3.06 -25.52 -11.94
N GLN A 173 -1.87 -24.94 -11.85
CA GLN A 173 -1.70 -23.54 -11.45
C GLN A 173 -2.16 -22.57 -12.54
N LEU A 174 -1.87 -22.85 -13.80
CA LEU A 174 -2.36 -22.08 -14.94
C LEU A 174 -3.88 -22.18 -15.09
N LEU A 175 -4.46 -23.36 -14.88
CA LEU A 175 -5.91 -23.56 -14.91
C LEU A 175 -6.60 -22.80 -13.76
N LYS A 176 -6.02 -22.80 -12.56
CA LYS A 176 -6.52 -22.03 -11.42
C LYS A 176 -6.45 -20.52 -11.66
N GLN A 177 -5.35 -20.04 -12.24
CA GLN A 177 -5.18 -18.63 -12.62
C GLN A 177 -6.13 -18.24 -13.76
N ALA A 178 -6.34 -19.13 -14.74
CA ALA A 178 -7.29 -18.94 -15.82
C ALA A 178 -8.72 -18.88 -15.29
N LYS A 179 -9.13 -19.79 -14.39
CA LYS A 179 -10.46 -19.75 -13.75
C LYS A 179 -10.67 -18.48 -12.92
N GLU A 180 -9.66 -18.00 -12.20
CA GLU A 180 -9.73 -16.73 -11.45
C GLU A 180 -9.81 -15.51 -12.39
N ASN A 181 -9.04 -15.51 -13.48
CA ASN A 181 -9.08 -14.46 -14.50
C ASN A 181 -10.41 -14.45 -15.26
N THR A 182 -10.92 -15.63 -15.64
CA THR A 182 -12.25 -15.81 -16.24
C THR A 182 -13.34 -15.37 -15.30
N ARG A 183 -13.27 -15.67 -13.99
CA ARG A 183 -14.24 -15.18 -13.00
C ARG A 183 -14.20 -13.66 -12.82
N ARG A 184 -13.03 -13.03 -12.88
CA ARG A 184 -12.88 -11.56 -12.84
C ARG A 184 -13.40 -10.91 -14.12
N LEU A 185 -13.09 -11.49 -15.28
CA LEU A 185 -13.62 -11.08 -16.58
C LEU A 185 -15.13 -11.30 -16.67
N GLU A 186 -15.67 -12.38 -16.12
CA GLU A 186 -17.11 -12.64 -16.03
C GLU A 186 -17.78 -11.68 -15.04
N GLN A 187 -17.15 -11.31 -13.93
CA GLN A 187 -17.69 -10.29 -13.00
C GLN A 187 -17.70 -8.89 -13.64
N SER A 188 -16.65 -8.52 -14.37
CA SER A 188 -16.62 -7.26 -15.12
C SER A 188 -17.56 -7.28 -16.34
N LEU A 189 -17.67 -8.42 -17.03
CA LEU A 189 -18.55 -8.62 -18.18
C LEU A 189 -20.02 -8.76 -17.76
N MET A 190 -20.33 -9.33 -16.60
CA MET A 190 -21.69 -9.39 -16.04
C MET A 190 -22.12 -8.01 -15.55
N ALA A 191 -21.23 -7.24 -14.93
CA ALA A 191 -21.50 -5.84 -14.62
C ALA A 191 -21.75 -5.02 -15.91
N ALA A 192 -20.90 -5.19 -16.94
CA ALA A 192 -21.06 -4.54 -18.23
C ALA A 192 -22.32 -5.00 -18.98
N LYS A 193 -22.68 -6.29 -18.95
CA LYS A 193 -23.88 -6.85 -19.60
C LYS A 193 -25.17 -6.52 -18.87
N GLU A 194 -25.17 -6.42 -17.54
CA GLU A 194 -26.32 -5.93 -16.79
C GLU A 194 -26.52 -4.43 -17.02
N ILE A 195 -25.44 -3.66 -17.15
CA ILE A 195 -25.49 -2.26 -17.59
C ILE A 195 -26.01 -2.17 -19.04
N GLU A 196 -25.53 -3.00 -19.97
CA GLU A 196 -26.03 -3.05 -21.36
C GLU A 196 -27.52 -3.44 -21.45
N LYS A 197 -27.98 -4.40 -20.64
CA LYS A 197 -29.40 -4.74 -20.52
C LYS A 197 -30.22 -3.58 -19.96
N VAL A 198 -29.72 -2.88 -18.94
CA VAL A 198 -30.36 -1.68 -18.38
C VAL A 198 -30.38 -0.55 -19.41
N LEU A 199 -29.33 -0.36 -20.23
CA LEU A 199 -29.28 0.59 -21.34
C LEU A 199 -30.32 0.25 -22.44
N ILE A 200 -30.51 -1.03 -22.77
CA ILE A 200 -31.55 -1.49 -23.70
C ILE A 200 -32.97 -1.28 -23.13
N ILE A 201 -33.15 -1.44 -21.82
CA ILE A 201 -34.44 -1.20 -21.14
C ILE A 201 -34.72 0.31 -21.06
N CYS A 202 -33.74 1.13 -20.68
CA CYS A 202 -33.86 2.59 -20.58
C CYS A 202 -34.09 3.26 -21.95
N SER A 203 -33.42 2.78 -23.01
CA SER A 203 -33.65 3.25 -24.39
C SER A 203 -35.04 2.90 -24.91
N LYS A 204 -35.59 1.73 -24.54
CA LYS A 204 -36.98 1.37 -24.85
C LYS A 204 -38.01 2.14 -24.01
N ALA A 205 -37.65 2.60 -22.81
CA ALA A 205 -38.54 3.28 -21.88
C ALA A 205 -38.59 4.82 -22.03
N LYS A 206 -37.81 5.43 -22.94
CA LYS A 206 -37.68 6.91 -23.11
C LYS A 206 -37.34 7.66 -21.81
N LEU A 207 -36.61 7.01 -20.89
CA LEU A 207 -36.14 7.63 -19.66
C LEU A 207 -34.76 8.26 -19.95
N ASN A 208 -34.74 9.57 -20.22
CA ASN A 208 -33.49 10.25 -20.61
C ASN A 208 -32.54 10.54 -19.43
N GLU A 209 -33.05 10.79 -18.22
CA GLU A 209 -32.20 11.10 -17.05
C GLU A 209 -31.36 9.91 -16.51
N PRO A 210 -31.89 8.65 -16.43
CA PRO A 210 -31.10 7.52 -15.96
C PRO A 210 -29.91 7.17 -16.87
N LEU A 211 -30.05 7.39 -18.18
CA LEU A 211 -29.02 7.06 -19.18
C LEU A 211 -27.78 7.95 -19.03
N GLU A 212 -27.96 9.26 -18.80
CA GLU A 212 -26.85 10.19 -18.55
C GLU A 212 -26.12 9.85 -17.25
N SER A 213 -26.85 9.48 -16.20
CA SER A 213 -26.24 9.05 -14.93
C SER A 213 -25.42 7.76 -15.04
N LEU A 214 -25.87 6.82 -15.89
CA LEU A 214 -25.20 5.54 -16.13
C LEU A 214 -23.97 5.68 -17.03
N LEU A 215 -24.06 6.48 -18.08
CA LEU A 215 -22.91 6.83 -18.94
C LEU A 215 -21.86 7.63 -18.15
N ALA A 216 -22.28 8.54 -17.27
CA ALA A 216 -21.38 9.23 -16.35
C ALA A 216 -20.71 8.26 -15.35
N ALA A 217 -21.42 7.25 -14.87
CA ALA A 217 -20.86 6.23 -13.98
C ALA A 217 -19.84 5.32 -14.69
N GLU A 218 -20.09 4.96 -15.96
CA GLU A 218 -19.16 4.17 -16.78
C GLU A 218 -17.89 4.97 -17.13
N ALA A 219 -18.05 6.23 -17.54
CA ALA A 219 -16.93 7.14 -17.77
C ALA A 219 -16.08 7.31 -16.49
N ALA A 220 -16.72 7.54 -15.34
CA ALA A 220 -16.02 7.65 -14.06
C ALA A 220 -15.30 6.36 -13.64
N ALA A 221 -15.85 5.18 -13.97
CA ALA A 221 -15.21 3.90 -13.70
C ALA A 221 -13.99 3.66 -14.60
N LEU A 222 -14.07 4.06 -15.87
CA LEU A 222 -12.96 4.00 -16.81
C LEU A 222 -11.84 4.97 -16.41
N ASP A 223 -12.19 6.20 -16.03
CA ASP A 223 -11.25 7.20 -15.52
C ASP A 223 -10.55 6.71 -14.24
N ALA A 224 -11.30 6.05 -13.36
CA ALA A 224 -10.72 5.46 -12.15
C ALA A 224 -9.75 4.31 -12.46
N GLU A 225 -9.98 3.52 -13.51
CA GLU A 225 -9.08 2.44 -13.91
C GLU A 225 -7.82 2.99 -14.59
N ASN A 226 -7.96 3.95 -15.51
CA ASN A 226 -6.82 4.63 -16.13
C ASN A 226 -5.95 5.32 -15.06
N ALA A 227 -6.56 5.99 -14.09
CA ALA A 227 -5.85 6.57 -12.96
C ALA A 227 -5.11 5.52 -12.11
N ARG A 228 -5.64 4.29 -11.99
CA ARG A 228 -4.98 3.17 -11.29
C ARG A 228 -3.80 2.59 -12.05
N VAL A 229 -3.82 2.59 -13.37
CA VAL A 229 -2.69 2.10 -14.18
C VAL A 229 -1.57 3.15 -14.15
N ARG A 230 -1.91 4.41 -14.39
CA ARG A 230 -0.97 5.54 -14.29
C ARG A 230 -0.25 5.61 -12.94
N ILE A 231 -0.97 5.47 -11.82
CA ILE A 231 -0.32 5.48 -10.50
C ILE A 231 0.63 4.29 -10.29
N GLN A 232 0.33 3.14 -10.88
CA GLN A 232 1.24 1.98 -10.82
C GLN A 232 2.51 2.25 -11.61
N ALA A 233 2.40 2.84 -12.81
CA ALA A 233 3.55 3.26 -13.62
C ALA A 233 4.46 4.23 -12.85
N ILE A 234 3.88 5.26 -12.23
CA ILE A 234 4.62 6.28 -11.48
C ILE A 234 5.36 5.66 -10.28
N VAL A 235 4.67 4.83 -9.49
CA VAL A 235 5.29 4.21 -8.30
C VAL A 235 6.35 3.19 -8.71
N ALA A 236 6.15 2.46 -9.80
CA ALA A 236 7.16 1.54 -10.34
C ALA A 236 8.40 2.29 -10.86
N ALA A 237 8.23 3.43 -11.54
CA ALA A 237 9.34 4.29 -11.93
C ALA A 237 10.13 4.79 -10.71
N LEU A 238 9.45 5.29 -9.67
CA LEU A 238 10.09 5.70 -8.42
C LEU A 238 10.78 4.54 -7.69
N LEU A 239 10.20 3.34 -7.72
CA LEU A 239 10.84 2.13 -7.19
C LEU A 239 12.16 1.83 -7.92
N THR A 240 12.14 1.83 -9.26
CA THR A 240 13.33 1.60 -10.09
C THR A 240 14.42 2.61 -9.79
N LEU A 241 14.08 3.90 -9.74
CA LEU A 241 15.05 4.95 -9.41
C LEU A 241 15.61 4.77 -7.99
N SER A 242 14.75 4.53 -6.99
CA SER A 242 15.15 4.37 -5.58
C SER A 242 16.14 3.23 -5.31
N SER A 243 16.31 2.30 -6.27
CA SER A 243 17.31 1.24 -6.15
C SER A 243 18.75 1.73 -6.30
N LEU A 244 18.97 2.96 -6.77
CA LEU A 244 20.27 3.61 -6.88
C LEU A 244 20.39 4.70 -5.80
N GLY A 245 21.48 4.64 -5.03
CA GLY A 245 21.69 5.51 -3.86
C GLY A 245 21.65 7.00 -4.18
N ASP A 246 22.27 7.41 -5.28
CA ASP A 246 22.37 8.82 -5.70
C ASP A 246 20.99 9.46 -5.95
N THR A 247 19.99 8.65 -6.30
CA THR A 247 18.64 9.14 -6.61
C THR A 247 17.81 9.42 -5.35
N MET A 248 18.19 8.86 -4.20
CA MET A 248 17.36 8.85 -2.99
C MET A 248 17.12 10.27 -2.47
N ALA A 249 18.13 11.14 -2.57
CA ALA A 249 17.99 12.55 -2.23
C ALA A 249 16.92 13.20 -3.12
N TYR A 250 16.94 13.02 -4.43
CA TYR A 250 15.97 13.65 -5.33
C TYR A 250 14.53 13.16 -5.12
N ILE A 251 14.33 11.90 -4.76
CA ILE A 251 13.00 11.34 -4.50
C ILE A 251 12.45 11.80 -3.14
N GLY A 252 13.33 11.87 -2.13
CA GLY A 252 12.97 12.17 -0.75
C GLY A 252 12.99 13.65 -0.38
N TYR A 253 13.86 14.46 -1.00
CA TYR A 253 14.36 15.74 -0.47
C TYR A 253 13.65 17.02 -0.95
N PRO A 254 13.36 17.29 -2.25
CA PRO A 254 12.68 18.54 -2.59
C PRO A 254 11.23 18.52 -2.07
N SER A 255 10.82 19.60 -1.42
CA SER A 255 9.50 19.70 -0.76
C SER A 255 8.40 20.12 -1.74
N PRO A 256 7.24 19.45 -1.75
CA PRO A 256 6.96 18.20 -1.06
C PRO A 256 7.59 17.02 -1.83
N GLY A 257 8.29 16.12 -1.13
CA GLY A 257 8.91 14.94 -1.74
C GLY A 257 7.91 13.82 -2.01
N ALA A 258 8.38 12.67 -2.51
CA ALA A 258 7.51 11.51 -2.75
C ALA A 258 6.95 10.87 -1.46
N ILE A 259 7.69 11.00 -0.34
CA ILE A 259 7.47 10.22 0.89
C ILE A 259 6.03 10.32 1.43
N PRO A 260 5.43 11.52 1.64
CA PRO A 260 4.06 11.60 2.16
C PRO A 260 3.04 10.90 1.28
N SER A 261 3.16 11.07 -0.05
CA SER A 261 2.26 10.44 -1.01
C SER A 261 2.42 8.92 -1.06
N LEU A 262 3.67 8.41 -1.00
CA LEU A 262 3.95 6.98 -0.90
C LEU A 262 3.36 6.37 0.38
N VAL A 263 3.48 7.07 1.52
CA VAL A 263 2.88 6.63 2.79
C VAL A 263 1.35 6.58 2.70
N LYS A 264 0.71 7.60 2.09
CA LYS A 264 -0.74 7.58 1.84
C LYS A 264 -1.17 6.41 0.95
N LEU A 265 -0.39 6.11 -0.10
CA LEU A 265 -0.67 4.97 -0.99
C LEU A 265 -0.62 3.62 -0.25
N LEU A 266 0.19 3.44 0.80
CA LEU A 266 0.20 2.22 1.61
C LEU A 266 -1.19 1.87 2.18
N ARG A 267 -2.05 2.89 2.40
CA ARG A 267 -3.42 2.74 2.89
C ARG A 267 -4.44 2.60 1.75
N SER A 268 -4.35 3.46 0.73
CA SER A 268 -5.40 3.63 -0.29
C SER A 268 -5.13 2.99 -1.65
N GLY A 269 -3.89 2.64 -1.96
CA GLY A 269 -3.48 2.18 -3.29
C GLY A 269 -3.92 0.76 -3.64
N SER A 270 -3.76 0.41 -4.93
CA SER A 270 -3.95 -0.95 -5.43
C SER A 270 -3.02 -1.94 -4.71
N LYS A 271 -3.23 -3.26 -4.90
CA LYS A 271 -2.33 -4.26 -4.30
C LYS A 271 -0.88 -4.06 -4.76
N GLN A 272 -0.69 -3.79 -6.06
CA GLN A 272 0.62 -3.57 -6.66
C GLN A 272 1.23 -2.24 -6.20
N ALA A 273 0.49 -1.13 -6.31
CA ALA A 273 0.97 0.19 -5.87
C ALA A 273 1.38 0.20 -4.39
N ARG A 274 0.68 -0.54 -3.51
CA ARG A 274 1.06 -0.69 -2.10
C ARG A 274 2.35 -1.47 -1.89
N ARG A 275 2.61 -2.49 -2.72
CA ARG A 275 3.85 -3.28 -2.66
C ARG A 275 5.03 -2.48 -3.14
N ASP A 276 4.85 -1.77 -4.24
CA ASP A 276 5.90 -0.97 -4.86
C ASP A 276 6.20 0.22 -3.95
N ALA A 277 5.19 0.95 -3.47
CA ALA A 277 5.39 2.04 -2.50
C ALA A 277 6.09 1.56 -1.22
N LEU A 278 5.75 0.37 -0.70
CA LEU A 278 6.44 -0.19 0.46
C LEU A 278 7.91 -0.47 0.17
N THR A 279 8.21 -0.99 -1.02
CA THR A 279 9.59 -1.29 -1.43
C THR A 279 10.37 0.00 -1.70
N THR A 280 9.77 1.00 -2.35
CA THR A 280 10.35 2.33 -2.56
C THR A 280 10.67 2.99 -1.23
N LEU A 281 9.74 2.98 -0.26
CA LEU A 281 9.97 3.53 1.08
C LEU A 281 11.09 2.78 1.82
N LEU A 282 11.16 1.45 1.68
CA LEU A 282 12.24 0.66 2.26
C LEU A 282 13.61 1.03 1.67
N ASN A 283 13.69 1.26 0.35
CA ASN A 283 14.89 1.72 -0.32
C ASN A 283 15.27 3.14 0.13
N LEU A 284 14.31 4.06 0.24
CA LEU A 284 14.59 5.43 0.72
C LEU A 284 15.04 5.48 2.18
N ALA A 285 14.73 4.45 2.97
CA ALA A 285 15.11 4.35 4.39
C ALA A 285 16.44 3.61 4.62
N ASN A 286 16.94 2.89 3.62
CA ASN A 286 18.14 2.05 3.72
C ASN A 286 18.99 2.11 2.44
N THR A 287 20.31 2.19 2.58
CA THR A 287 21.21 2.04 1.44
C THR A 287 21.20 0.61 0.89
N PHE A 288 20.90 0.48 -0.40
CA PHE A 288 21.24 -0.70 -1.20
C PHE A 288 22.32 -0.29 -2.22
N GLY A 289 23.59 -0.64 -1.98
CA GLY A 289 24.65 -0.49 -2.98
C GLY A 289 25.60 0.71 -2.83
N LYS A 290 26.43 0.89 -3.87
CA LYS A 290 27.67 1.70 -3.93
C LYS A 290 27.41 3.22 -3.99
N TYR A 291 26.76 3.79 -2.98
CA TYR A 291 26.73 5.25 -2.85
C TYR A 291 28.10 5.74 -2.33
N VAL A 292 28.73 6.66 -3.06
CA VAL A 292 29.94 7.37 -2.60
C VAL A 292 29.63 8.87 -2.71
N PRO A 293 29.34 9.55 -1.58
CA PRO A 293 29.05 10.97 -1.62
C PRO A 293 30.26 11.75 -2.15
N SER A 294 30.01 12.75 -2.98
CA SER A 294 30.99 13.80 -3.25
C SER A 294 31.22 14.65 -1.98
N GLU A 295 32.38 15.28 -1.83
CA GLU A 295 32.73 16.05 -0.60
C GLU A 295 31.76 17.22 -0.30
N GLU A 296 30.96 17.65 -1.28
CA GLU A 296 30.01 18.76 -1.19
C GLU A 296 28.56 18.32 -0.91
N GLU A 297 28.25 17.02 -1.01
CA GLU A 297 26.91 16.47 -0.78
C GLU A 297 26.67 16.12 0.69
N ALA A 298 25.41 16.23 1.13
CA ALA A 298 25.00 15.75 2.45
C ALA A 298 25.38 14.28 2.61
N SER A 299 25.93 13.90 3.77
CA SER A 299 26.28 12.50 4.05
C SER A 299 25.05 11.61 3.82
N ILE A 300 25.28 10.41 3.29
CA ILE A 300 24.22 9.42 3.09
C ILE A 300 23.43 9.16 4.37
N ASP A 301 24.11 9.19 5.51
CA ASP A 301 23.49 9.00 6.82
C ASP A 301 22.50 10.12 7.15
N GLU A 302 22.79 11.36 6.74
CA GLU A 302 21.88 12.50 6.89
C GLU A 302 20.66 12.34 5.98
N VAL A 303 20.84 11.96 4.71
CA VAL A 303 19.74 11.71 3.78
C VAL A 303 18.82 10.60 4.30
N LEU A 304 19.39 9.48 4.74
CA LEU A 304 18.65 8.36 5.30
C LEU A 304 17.90 8.75 6.59
N TYR A 305 18.56 9.47 7.49
CA TYR A 305 17.95 9.94 8.73
C TYR A 305 16.77 10.88 8.45
N VAL A 306 16.93 11.85 7.56
CA VAL A 306 15.88 12.78 7.14
C VAL A 306 14.71 12.04 6.49
N ASN A 307 14.99 11.05 5.62
CA ASN A 307 13.95 10.24 4.99
C ASN A 307 13.15 9.44 6.03
N ARG A 308 13.82 8.80 6.99
CA ARG A 308 13.16 8.07 8.09
C ARG A 308 12.26 9.01 8.90
N MET A 309 12.77 10.18 9.31
CA MET A 309 11.99 11.18 10.04
C MET A 309 10.77 11.67 9.25
N ARG A 310 10.92 11.92 7.94
CA ARG A 310 9.80 12.31 7.06
C ARG A 310 8.74 11.20 6.96
N MET A 311 9.14 9.94 6.89
CA MET A 311 8.21 8.80 6.89
C MET A 311 7.45 8.68 8.22
N VAL A 312 8.14 8.86 9.34
CA VAL A 312 7.54 8.88 10.68
C VAL A 312 6.47 9.97 10.76
N ARG A 313 6.83 11.21 10.40
CA ARG A 313 5.92 12.37 10.40
C ARG A 313 4.76 12.24 9.41
N ALA A 314 4.96 11.53 8.30
CA ALA A 314 3.90 11.20 7.35
C ALA A 314 2.92 10.12 7.86
N GLY A 315 3.17 9.55 9.04
CA GLY A 315 2.28 8.54 9.66
C GLY A 315 2.51 7.12 9.14
N ALA A 316 3.74 6.77 8.73
CA ALA A 316 4.04 5.42 8.26
C ALA A 316 3.85 4.35 9.35
N ILE A 317 4.23 4.63 10.60
CA ILE A 317 4.23 3.64 11.69
C ILE A 317 2.85 3.02 11.95
N PRO A 318 1.76 3.79 12.17
CA PRO A 318 0.43 3.21 12.36
C PRO A 318 -0.02 2.33 11.18
N ILE A 319 0.33 2.72 9.94
CA ILE A 319 -0.03 1.96 8.74
C ILE A 319 0.74 0.63 8.70
N LEU A 320 2.03 0.64 9.02
CA LEU A 320 2.86 -0.57 9.06
C LEU A 320 2.36 -1.53 10.14
N LEU A 321 2.12 -1.05 11.36
CA LEU A 321 1.58 -1.87 12.46
C LEU A 321 0.21 -2.48 12.10
N TYR A 322 -0.70 -1.70 11.51
CA TYR A 322 -1.98 -2.22 11.02
C TYR A 322 -1.80 -3.37 10.01
N ARG A 323 -0.81 -3.28 9.11
CA ARG A 323 -0.51 -4.36 8.14
C ARG A 323 0.03 -5.62 8.82
N LEU A 324 0.86 -5.48 9.85
CA LEU A 324 1.35 -6.58 10.67
C LEU A 324 0.20 -7.27 11.43
N HIS A 325 -0.68 -6.47 12.05
CA HIS A 325 -1.87 -6.98 12.72
C HIS A 325 -2.76 -7.79 11.77
N ARG A 326 -3.03 -7.26 10.58
CA ARG A 326 -3.80 -7.98 9.54
C ARG A 326 -3.13 -9.26 9.06
N ARG A 327 -1.80 -9.31 9.07
CA ARG A 327 -1.05 -10.52 8.76
C ARG A 327 -1.29 -11.58 9.85
N LEU A 328 -1.21 -11.22 11.13
CA LEU A 328 -1.44 -12.14 12.25
C LEU A 328 -2.86 -12.73 12.27
N GLY A 329 -3.85 -12.02 11.71
CA GLY A 329 -5.22 -12.53 11.56
C GLY A 329 -5.39 -13.65 10.50
N LYS A 330 -4.36 -13.97 9.70
CA LYS A 330 -4.44 -14.99 8.65
C LYS A 330 -3.81 -16.31 9.11
N LYS A 331 -4.62 -17.36 9.29
CA LYS A 331 -4.15 -18.71 9.69
C LYS A 331 -3.16 -19.34 8.69
N SER A 332 -3.37 -19.15 7.39
CA SER A 332 -2.52 -19.69 6.32
C SER A 332 -2.18 -18.59 5.32
N PRO A 333 -1.18 -17.74 5.62
CA PRO A 333 -0.87 -16.62 4.77
C PRO A 333 -0.08 -17.06 3.53
N SER A 334 -0.37 -16.45 2.38
CA SER A 334 0.37 -16.70 1.13
C SER A 334 1.83 -16.26 1.27
N LYS A 335 2.74 -16.88 0.50
CA LYS A 335 4.17 -16.45 0.39
C LYS A 335 4.29 -14.95 0.14
N GLU A 336 3.42 -14.42 -0.70
CA GLU A 336 3.35 -13.00 -1.01
C GLU A 336 3.01 -12.13 0.23
N THR A 337 2.07 -12.59 1.06
CA THR A 337 1.72 -11.90 2.31
C THR A 337 2.90 -11.93 3.29
N VAL A 338 3.67 -13.03 3.32
CA VAL A 338 4.88 -13.17 4.16
C VAL A 338 5.93 -12.15 3.69
N ALA A 339 6.25 -12.14 2.40
CA ALA A 339 7.24 -11.22 1.85
C ALA A 339 6.86 -9.74 2.05
N SER A 340 5.56 -9.40 1.93
CA SER A 340 5.09 -8.05 2.24
C SER A 340 5.18 -7.71 3.73
N SER A 341 5.02 -8.69 4.62
CA SER A 341 5.16 -8.53 6.07
C SER A 341 6.63 -8.30 6.43
N GLU A 342 7.54 -9.14 5.90
CA GLU A 342 8.99 -8.99 6.08
C GLU A 342 9.48 -7.59 5.67
N LYS A 343 9.07 -7.09 4.50
CA LYS A 343 9.39 -5.72 4.05
C LYS A 343 8.83 -4.63 4.98
N ALA A 344 7.60 -4.82 5.48
CA ALA A 344 6.99 -3.88 6.42
C ALA A 344 7.74 -3.85 7.76
N MET A 345 8.20 -4.99 8.26
CA MET A 345 9.00 -5.07 9.48
C MET A 345 10.41 -4.52 9.31
N ALA A 346 11.02 -4.73 8.14
CA ALA A 346 12.32 -4.13 7.80
C ALA A 346 12.23 -2.60 7.75
N LEU A 347 11.16 -2.05 7.16
CA LEU A 347 10.93 -0.61 7.16
C LEU A 347 10.63 -0.12 8.57
N LEU A 348 9.81 -0.84 9.34
CA LEU A 348 9.51 -0.49 10.74
C LEU A 348 10.78 -0.41 11.58
N TYR A 349 11.71 -1.36 11.40
CA TYR A 349 13.02 -1.36 12.04
C TYR A 349 13.83 -0.11 11.68
N ALA A 350 13.90 0.22 10.38
CA ALA A 350 14.61 1.42 9.92
C ALA A 350 14.01 2.70 10.55
N LEU A 351 12.69 2.80 10.67
CA LEU A 351 12.03 3.95 11.32
C LEU A 351 12.26 3.96 12.84
N ALA A 352 12.35 2.79 13.47
CA ALA A 352 12.64 2.64 14.89
C ALA A 352 14.07 3.09 15.27
N THR A 353 14.97 3.28 14.31
CA THR A 353 16.29 3.90 14.56
C THR A 353 16.21 5.39 14.88
N THR A 354 15.04 6.01 14.71
CA THR A 354 14.77 7.39 15.12
C THR A 354 14.04 7.41 16.46
N ASP A 355 14.36 8.36 17.34
CA ASP A 355 13.71 8.47 18.66
C ASP A 355 12.20 8.67 18.54
N GLU A 356 11.77 9.51 17.58
CA GLU A 356 10.35 9.76 17.30
C GLU A 356 9.64 8.47 16.84
N GLY A 357 10.26 7.74 15.92
CA GLY A 357 9.71 6.49 15.41
C GLY A 357 9.62 5.41 16.48
N LEU A 358 10.69 5.25 17.27
CA LEU A 358 10.74 4.30 18.38
C LEU A 358 9.64 4.59 19.41
N CYS A 359 9.48 5.86 19.79
CA CYS A 359 8.46 6.31 20.74
C CYS A 359 7.03 5.98 20.26
N LEU A 360 6.75 6.20 18.97
CA LEU A 360 5.44 5.90 18.38
C LEU A 360 5.14 4.40 18.33
N ILE A 361 6.14 3.56 18.05
CA ILE A 361 5.99 2.10 18.10
C ILE A 361 5.66 1.65 19.53
N ALA A 362 6.41 2.15 20.52
CA ALA A 362 6.22 1.81 21.93
C ALA A 362 4.85 2.28 22.47
N LYS A 363 4.35 3.43 22.02
CA LYS A 363 3.05 3.97 22.45
C LYS A 363 1.85 3.35 21.73
N SER A 364 2.07 2.63 20.64
CA SER A 364 0.99 2.01 19.88
C SER A 364 0.39 0.82 20.63
N SER A 365 -0.94 0.78 20.77
CA SER A 365 -1.67 -0.19 21.61
C SER A 365 -1.26 -1.66 21.39
N ASN A 366 -1.06 -2.05 20.12
CA ASN A 366 -0.68 -3.42 19.74
C ASN A 366 0.74 -3.53 19.18
N GLY A 367 1.54 -2.46 19.20
CA GLY A 367 2.83 -2.43 18.48
C GLY A 367 3.79 -3.52 18.94
N ILE A 368 4.06 -3.57 20.25
CA ILE A 368 4.94 -4.58 20.85
C ILE A 368 4.31 -5.97 20.80
N ALA A 369 3.01 -6.07 21.10
CA ALA A 369 2.29 -7.35 21.13
C ALA A 369 2.32 -8.05 19.76
N ASP A 370 2.07 -7.31 18.68
CA ASP A 370 2.12 -7.86 17.32
C ASP A 370 3.54 -8.31 16.95
N LEU A 371 4.59 -7.58 17.34
CA LEU A 371 5.99 -7.96 17.11
C LEU A 371 6.36 -9.28 17.83
N VAL A 372 6.00 -9.41 19.11
CA VAL A 372 6.24 -10.65 19.87
C VAL A 372 5.46 -11.82 19.28
N ARG A 373 4.21 -11.61 18.87
CA ARG A 373 3.41 -12.66 18.21
C ARG A 373 4.03 -13.10 16.89
N ILE A 374 4.47 -12.17 16.04
CA ILE A 374 5.19 -12.52 14.80
C ILE A 374 6.46 -13.32 15.12
N PHE A 375 7.20 -12.96 16.16
CA PHE A 375 8.37 -13.73 16.58
C PHE A 375 8.04 -15.20 16.94
N CYS A 376 6.87 -15.47 17.53
CA CYS A 376 6.45 -16.84 17.82
C CYS A 376 6.08 -17.63 16.55
N ILE A 377 5.23 -17.07 15.69
CA ILE A 377 4.55 -17.81 14.61
C ILE A 377 5.02 -17.48 13.19
N GLY A 378 5.91 -16.49 13.03
CA GLY A 378 6.36 -15.99 11.74
C GLY A 378 7.40 -16.87 11.04
N SER A 379 7.72 -16.52 9.79
CA SER A 379 8.85 -17.09 9.05
C SER A 379 10.17 -16.81 9.77
N ALA A 380 11.25 -17.56 9.47
CA ALA A 380 12.57 -17.31 10.06
C ALA A 380 13.02 -15.84 9.91
N LYS A 381 12.73 -15.23 8.76
CA LYS A 381 13.07 -13.82 8.48
C LYS A 381 12.15 -12.83 9.19
N GLU A 382 10.84 -13.13 9.31
CA GLU A 382 9.93 -12.36 10.15
C GLU A 382 10.38 -12.38 11.62
N LYS A 383 10.87 -13.53 12.11
CA LYS A 383 11.40 -13.67 13.48
C LYS A 383 12.62 -12.79 13.71
N GLU A 384 13.57 -12.80 12.77
CA GLU A 384 14.76 -11.95 12.84
C GLU A 384 14.38 -10.46 12.93
N TYR A 385 13.52 -9.98 12.03
CA TYR A 385 13.07 -8.58 12.08
C TYR A 385 12.29 -8.26 13.35
N ALA A 386 11.51 -9.19 13.90
CA ALA A 386 10.82 -8.97 15.17
C ALA A 386 11.82 -8.73 16.31
N VAL A 387 12.86 -9.58 16.39
CA VAL A 387 13.92 -9.43 17.40
C VAL A 387 14.66 -8.11 17.21
N SER A 388 15.01 -7.73 15.98
CA SER A 388 15.70 -6.47 15.69
C SER A 388 14.85 -5.24 16.06
N ASN A 389 13.55 -5.24 15.81
CA ASN A 389 12.67 -4.15 16.24
C ASN A 389 12.57 -4.07 17.77
N LEU A 390 12.43 -5.23 18.42
CA LEU A 390 12.27 -5.28 19.87
C LEU A 390 13.57 -4.95 20.62
N SER A 391 14.73 -5.23 20.04
CA SER A 391 16.04 -4.92 20.65
C SER A 391 16.36 -3.42 20.66
N LEU A 392 15.78 -2.64 19.75
CA LEU A 392 15.90 -1.17 19.74
C LEU A 392 15.06 -0.50 20.83
N LEU A 393 14.05 -1.18 21.36
CA LEU A 393 13.22 -0.61 22.43
C LEU A 393 14.02 -0.54 23.72
N SER A 394 14.24 0.67 24.22
CA SER A 394 14.85 0.88 25.53
C SER A 394 14.01 0.22 26.62
N THR A 395 14.67 -0.17 27.71
CA THR A 395 14.03 -0.76 28.89
C THR A 395 12.83 0.06 29.38
N GLU A 396 12.89 1.40 29.30
CA GLU A 396 11.80 2.30 29.69
C GLU A 396 10.62 2.31 28.69
N SER A 397 10.91 2.23 27.40
CA SER A 397 9.88 2.16 26.34
C SER A 397 9.10 0.85 26.42
N LEU A 398 9.80 -0.24 26.75
CA LEU A 398 9.20 -1.53 27.07
C LEU A 398 8.32 -1.40 28.32
N ARG A 399 8.83 -0.83 29.43
CA ARG A 399 8.06 -0.64 30.68
C ARG A 399 6.73 0.10 30.47
N TYR A 400 6.69 1.17 29.67
CA TYR A 400 5.44 1.92 29.44
C TYR A 400 4.38 1.09 28.70
N SER A 401 4.76 0.37 27.65
CA SER A 401 3.83 -0.49 26.91
C SER A 401 3.44 -1.75 27.68
N LEU A 402 4.35 -2.32 28.48
CA LEU A 402 4.06 -3.42 29.39
C LEU A 402 2.99 -3.00 30.41
N ARG A 403 3.15 -1.81 31.02
CA ARG A 403 2.23 -1.25 32.02
C ARG A 403 0.80 -1.09 31.50
N ASN A 404 0.63 -0.67 30.24
CA ASN A 404 -0.69 -0.33 29.70
C ASN A 404 -1.37 -1.45 28.90
N ASN A 405 -0.61 -2.39 28.31
CA ASN A 405 -1.16 -3.37 27.36
C ASN A 405 -0.93 -4.83 27.75
N MET A 406 0.08 -5.17 28.59
CA MET A 406 0.40 -6.57 28.88
C MET A 406 -0.43 -7.21 30.00
N MET A 407 -0.95 -6.44 30.96
CA MET A 407 -1.69 -7.03 32.08
C MET A 407 -2.96 -7.80 31.66
N ASN A 408 -3.43 -7.62 30.42
CA ASN A 408 -4.63 -8.27 29.89
C ASN A 408 -4.36 -9.30 28.77
N ASP A 409 -3.11 -9.55 28.37
CA ASP A 409 -2.79 -10.43 27.22
C ASP A 409 -2.00 -11.69 27.67
N GLY A 410 -2.69 -12.63 28.34
CA GLY A 410 -2.12 -13.92 28.76
C GLY A 410 -1.38 -14.71 27.67
N PRO A 411 -1.86 -14.73 26.41
CA PRO A 411 -1.12 -15.32 25.28
C PRO A 411 0.28 -14.73 25.06
N LEU A 412 0.46 -13.44 25.34
CA LEU A 412 1.74 -12.74 25.17
C LEU A 412 2.75 -13.14 26.24
N MET A 413 2.31 -13.28 27.49
CA MET A 413 3.14 -13.81 28.59
C MET A 413 3.56 -15.26 28.34
N HIS A 414 2.62 -16.11 27.90
CA HIS A 414 2.93 -17.49 27.54
C HIS A 414 3.93 -17.55 26.38
N ALA A 415 3.79 -16.67 25.38
CA ALA A 415 4.74 -16.52 24.29
C ALA A 415 6.13 -16.17 24.78
N LEU A 416 6.29 -15.15 25.63
CA LEU A 416 7.60 -14.74 26.16
C LEU A 416 8.28 -15.85 26.98
N VAL A 417 7.53 -16.56 27.84
CA VAL A 417 8.07 -17.69 28.62
C VAL A 417 8.48 -18.84 27.70
N SER A 418 7.66 -19.18 26.71
CA SER A 418 7.99 -20.22 25.73
C SER A 418 9.27 -19.86 24.97
N LEU A 419 9.45 -18.58 24.64
CA LEU A 419 10.60 -18.07 23.91
C LEU A 419 11.90 -18.03 24.72
N SER A 420 11.83 -17.73 26.03
CA SER A 420 13.02 -17.76 26.89
C SER A 420 13.57 -19.17 27.08
N VAL A 421 12.70 -20.19 27.00
CA VAL A 421 13.05 -21.60 27.25
C VAL A 421 13.29 -22.39 25.96
N ALA A 422 12.70 -21.99 24.82
CA ALA A 422 12.82 -22.74 23.57
C ALA A 422 14.28 -22.86 23.09
N GLU A 423 14.72 -24.10 22.82
CA GLU A 423 16.06 -24.39 22.30
C GLU A 423 16.32 -23.76 20.93
N THR A 424 15.26 -23.56 20.14
CA THR A 424 15.30 -23.00 18.79
C THR A 424 15.33 -21.47 18.73
N SER A 425 15.23 -20.78 19.87
CA SER A 425 15.33 -19.31 19.96
C SER A 425 16.78 -18.83 19.85
N THR A 426 17.01 -17.72 19.14
CA THR A 426 18.33 -17.07 19.08
C THR A 426 18.76 -16.55 20.47
N PRO A 427 20.07 -16.45 20.77
CA PRO A 427 20.55 -15.90 22.03
C PRO A 427 20.00 -14.50 22.33
N GLU A 428 19.91 -13.64 21.31
CA GLU A 428 19.35 -12.30 21.39
C GLU A 428 17.87 -12.33 21.78
N ALA A 429 17.09 -13.25 21.18
CA ALA A 429 15.69 -13.42 21.50
C ALA A 429 15.46 -13.94 22.93
N LYS A 430 16.30 -14.87 23.40
CA LYS A 430 16.25 -15.36 24.79
C LYS A 430 16.54 -14.24 25.77
N ARG A 431 17.60 -13.46 25.53
CA ARG A 431 17.97 -12.30 26.36
C ARG A 431 16.85 -11.27 26.42
N LEU A 432 16.24 -10.96 25.28
CA LEU A 432 15.11 -10.05 25.18
C LEU A 432 13.88 -10.57 25.94
N ALA A 433 13.51 -11.84 25.74
CA ALA A 433 12.38 -12.46 26.43
C ALA A 433 12.57 -12.45 27.95
N LEU A 434 13.77 -12.79 28.44
CA LEU A 434 14.09 -12.71 29.86
C LEU A 434 14.01 -11.28 30.39
N THR A 435 14.55 -10.30 29.67
CA THR A 435 14.49 -8.88 30.05
C THR A 435 13.03 -8.41 30.19
N LEU A 436 12.17 -8.76 29.22
CA LEU A 436 10.75 -8.41 29.27
C LEU A 436 10.00 -9.09 30.42
N LEU A 437 10.28 -10.37 30.67
CA LEU A 437 9.67 -11.12 31.78
C LEU A 437 10.11 -10.56 33.14
N THR A 438 11.38 -10.24 33.33
CA THR A 438 11.88 -9.62 34.56
C THR A 438 11.17 -8.30 34.84
N HIS A 439 11.02 -7.43 33.84
CA HIS A 439 10.28 -6.17 34.03
C HIS A 439 8.79 -6.35 34.29
N PHE A 440 8.16 -7.36 33.70
CA PHE A 440 6.78 -7.71 34.03
C PHE A 440 6.65 -8.13 35.50
N CYS A 441 7.57 -8.95 36.00
CA CYS A 441 7.59 -9.35 37.41
C CYS A 441 7.79 -8.15 38.34
N GLU A 442 8.76 -7.27 38.05
CA GLU A 442 9.01 -6.04 38.83
C GLU A 442 7.75 -5.13 38.88
N GLN A 443 7.01 -5.01 37.78
CA GLN A 443 5.75 -4.22 37.77
C GLN A 443 4.63 -4.87 38.57
N CYS A 444 4.47 -6.19 38.49
CA CYS A 444 3.50 -6.92 39.30
C CYS A 444 3.81 -6.75 40.79
N GLU A 445 5.09 -6.77 41.17
CA GLU A 445 5.54 -6.50 42.54
C GLU A 445 5.23 -5.05 42.96
N GLU A 446 5.56 -4.05 42.14
CA GLU A 446 5.26 -2.63 42.40
C GLU A 446 3.75 -2.39 42.63
N LEU A 447 2.89 -2.90 41.74
CA LEU A 447 1.43 -2.79 41.85
C LEU A 447 0.91 -3.51 43.10
N THR A 448 1.47 -4.67 43.43
CA THR A 448 1.13 -5.40 44.65
C THR A 448 1.50 -4.58 45.88
N THR A 449 2.69 -3.96 45.93
CA THR A 449 3.10 -3.06 47.03
C THR A 449 2.28 -1.77 47.11
N GLN A 450 1.82 -1.20 46.00
CA GLN A 450 0.93 -0.04 46.01
C GLN A 450 -0.47 -0.39 46.54
N LEU A 451 -0.97 -1.60 46.23
CA LEU A 451 -2.24 -2.12 46.74
C LEU A 451 -2.16 -2.61 48.20
N SER A 452 -0.97 -3.01 48.68
CA SER A 452 -0.73 -3.45 50.05
C SER A 452 -0.09 -2.39 50.96
N GLY A 453 0.14 -1.17 50.45
CA GLY A 453 0.61 -0.03 51.23
C GLY A 453 -0.48 0.56 52.17
N PRO A 454 -0.08 1.25 53.25
CA PRO A 454 -0.99 1.72 54.33
C PRO A 454 -2.06 2.73 53.91
N GLN A 455 -2.07 3.17 52.65
CA GLN A 455 -3.12 4.03 52.09
C GLN A 455 -4.40 3.26 51.74
N ALA A 456 -4.33 1.96 51.43
CA ALA A 456 -5.51 1.12 51.15
C ALA A 456 -6.37 0.88 52.42
N SER A 457 -5.75 0.87 53.59
CA SER A 457 -6.45 0.77 54.89
C SER A 457 -7.25 2.03 55.23
N SER A 458 -6.90 3.19 54.66
CA SER A 458 -7.59 4.46 54.91
C SER A 458 -8.85 4.65 54.05
N SER A 459 -8.90 4.04 52.87
CA SER A 459 -10.04 4.10 51.95
C SER A 459 -11.10 3.02 52.23
N LEU A 460 -10.71 1.89 52.84
CA LEU A 460 -11.65 0.87 53.34
C LEU A 460 -12.29 1.26 54.67
N SER A 461 -11.62 2.02 55.53
CA SER A 461 -12.20 2.50 56.80
C SER A 461 -13.26 3.60 56.61
N LYS A 462 -13.20 4.39 55.52
CA LYS A 462 -14.20 5.43 55.23
C LYS A 462 -15.48 4.92 54.57
N ARG A 463 -15.53 3.68 54.05
CA ARG A 463 -16.77 3.09 53.51
C ARG A 463 -17.66 2.44 54.58
N ASN A 464 -17.10 2.00 55.70
CA ASN A 464 -17.86 1.32 56.75
C ASN A 464 -18.45 2.28 57.82
N SER A 465 -18.47 3.59 57.57
CA SER A 465 -19.07 4.59 58.47
C SER A 465 -20.27 5.35 57.87
N HIS A 466 -20.84 4.84 56.76
CA HIS A 466 -22.06 5.36 56.13
C HIS A 466 -23.17 4.31 55.95
N GLU A 467 -23.12 3.21 56.70
CA GLU A 467 -24.27 2.34 56.93
C GLU A 467 -24.42 2.16 58.45
N GLY A 468 -25.20 3.04 59.05
CA GLY A 468 -25.58 3.04 60.47
C GLY A 468 -26.88 3.79 60.64
#